data_AF-A0A081DDK3-F1
#
_entry.id   AF-A0A081DDK3-F1
#
_cell.length_a   1.000
_cell.length_b   1.000
_cell.length_c   1.000
_cell.angle_alpha   90.00
_cell.angle_beta   90.00
_cell.angle_gamma   90.00
#
_symmetry.space_group_name_H-M   'P 1'
#
loop_
_entity.id
_entity.type
_entity.pdbx_description
1 polymer ?
#
loop_
_entity_poly.entity_id
_entity_poly.type
_entity_poly.pdbx_seq_one_letter_code
_entity_poly.pdbx_strand_id
1 'polypeptide(L)'
;MFQIADLKSKKLPELQEIAKGLNVPKYKQLRKLDLVYKILDLQAANPDVVKKLDVEATPAPVEKAPVAEKKEAPKQQRKPNPRPRKTAEKKNRT
;
A
#
# COMPACT_ATOMS: atom_id res chain seq x y z
N MET A 1 -7.76 -11.58 -20.19
CA MET A 1 -7.43 -10.13 -20.32
C MET A 1 -8.72 -9.34 -20.15
N PHE A 2 -8.74 -8.37 -19.25
CA PHE A 2 -9.97 -7.61 -18.95
C PHE A 2 -10.09 -6.39 -19.87
N GLN A 3 -11.31 -6.08 -20.32
CA GLN A 3 -11.57 -4.84 -21.07
C GLN A 3 -11.74 -3.64 -20.12
N ILE A 4 -11.32 -2.45 -20.57
CA ILE A 4 -11.46 -1.18 -19.83
C ILE A 4 -12.91 -0.93 -19.36
N ALA A 5 -13.90 -1.29 -20.19
CA ALA A 5 -15.32 -1.14 -19.87
C ALA A 5 -15.75 -2.02 -18.70
N ASP A 6 -15.21 -3.24 -18.62
CA ASP A 6 -15.49 -4.20 -17.55
C ASP A 6 -14.91 -3.73 -16.21
N LEU A 7 -13.66 -3.26 -16.22
CA LEU A 7 -13.00 -2.68 -15.05
C LEU A 7 -13.69 -1.40 -14.56
N LYS A 8 -14.17 -0.55 -15.47
CA LYS A 8 -14.93 0.65 -15.10
C LYS A 8 -16.31 0.34 -14.54
N SER A 9 -16.93 -0.75 -14.98
CA SER A 9 -18.27 -1.15 -14.52
C SER A 9 -18.22 -1.85 -13.16
N LYS A 10 -17.14 -2.57 -12.86
CA LYS A 10 -16.90 -3.22 -11.56
C LYS A 10 -16.88 -2.26 -10.37
N LYS A 11 -17.26 -2.76 -9.21
CA LYS A 11 -17.23 -1.99 -7.96
C LYS A 11 -15.79 -1.82 -7.47
N LEU A 12 -15.53 -0.75 -6.71
CA LEU A 12 -14.24 -0.51 -6.07
C LEU A 12 -13.68 -1.74 -5.32
N PRO A 13 -14.46 -2.46 -4.49
CA PRO A 13 -13.97 -3.68 -3.83
C PRO A 13 -13.56 -4.78 -4.81
N GLU A 14 -14.27 -4.97 -5.92
CA GLU A 14 -13.90 -5.97 -6.94
C GLU A 14 -12.58 -5.58 -7.62
N LEU A 15 -12.38 -4.30 -7.89
CA LEU A 15 -11.10 -3.80 -8.42
C LEU A 15 -9.95 -4.00 -7.44
N GLN A 16 -10.21 -3.89 -6.14
CA GLN A 16 -9.20 -4.14 -5.11
C GLN A 16 -8.82 -5.63 -5.03
N GLU A 17 -9.76 -6.55 -5.22
CA GLU A 17 -9.51 -7.99 -5.29
C GLU A 17 -8.63 -8.35 -6.49
N ILE A 18 -8.96 -7.82 -7.67
CA ILE A 18 -8.14 -8.02 -8.89
C ILE A 18 -6.74 -7.42 -8.70
N ALA A 19 -6.66 -6.21 -8.14
CA ALA A 19 -5.41 -5.55 -7.86
C ALA A 19 -4.55 -6.32 -6.85
N LYS A 20 -5.17 -7.00 -5.89
CA LYS A 20 -4.49 -7.88 -4.94
C LYS A 20 -3.91 -9.11 -5.66
N GLY A 21 -4.68 -9.74 -6.55
CA GLY A 21 -4.19 -10.86 -7.38
C GLY A 21 -3.02 -10.47 -8.28
N LEU A 22 -3.02 -9.23 -8.79
CA LEU A 22 -1.93 -8.67 -9.60
C LEU A 22 -0.80 -8.03 -8.76
N ASN A 23 -0.83 -8.14 -7.43
CA ASN A 23 0.15 -7.55 -6.52
C ASN A 23 0.37 -6.02 -6.69
N VAL A 24 -0.69 -5.27 -6.98
CA VAL A 24 -0.63 -3.80 -7.11
C VAL A 24 -0.26 -3.16 -5.76
N PRO A 25 0.82 -2.35 -5.68
CA PRO A 25 1.18 -1.69 -4.44
C PRO A 25 0.17 -0.60 -4.07
N LYS A 26 -0.13 -0.50 -2.77
CA LYS A 26 -1.05 0.51 -2.19
C LYS A 26 -2.47 0.47 -2.76
N TYR A 27 -2.93 -0.66 -3.31
CA TYR A 27 -4.24 -0.79 -3.96
C TYR A 27 -5.45 -0.32 -3.13
N LYS A 28 -5.38 -0.43 -1.79
CA LYS A 28 -6.43 0.04 -0.87
C LYS A 28 -6.56 1.56 -0.77
N GLN A 29 -5.50 2.30 -1.11
CA GLN A 29 -5.44 3.77 -1.03
C GLN A 29 -5.71 4.44 -2.39
N LEU A 30 -5.79 3.64 -3.46
CA LEU A 30 -5.95 4.15 -4.82
C LEU A 30 -7.41 4.39 -5.14
N ARG A 31 -7.66 5.43 -5.94
CA ARG A 31 -9.00 5.72 -6.46
C ARG A 31 -9.36 4.69 -7.54
N LYS A 32 -10.66 4.60 -7.83
CA LYS A 32 -11.19 3.67 -8.85
C LYS A 32 -10.46 3.80 -10.20
N LEU A 33 -10.26 5.03 -10.68
CA LEU A 33 -9.57 5.25 -11.96
C LEU A 33 -8.09 4.82 -11.92
N ASP A 34 -7.37 5.15 -10.85
CA ASP A 34 -5.98 4.73 -10.66
C ASP A 34 -5.83 3.20 -10.61
N LEU A 35 -6.76 2.52 -9.95
CA LEU A 35 -6.84 1.07 -9.93
C LEU A 35 -7.01 0.50 -11.34
N VAL A 36 -7.97 1.05 -12.12
CA VAL A 36 -8.22 0.60 -13.49
C VAL A 36 -6.96 0.74 -14.37
N TYR A 37 -6.29 1.90 -14.32
CA TYR A 37 -5.09 2.13 -15.13
C TYR A 37 -3.92 1.24 -14.73
N LYS A 38 -3.65 1.07 -13.43
CA LYS A 38 -2.57 0.19 -12.95
C LYS A 38 -2.83 -1.27 -13.26
N ILE A 39 -4.09 -1.71 -13.17
CA ILE A 39 -4.47 -3.07 -13.53
C ILE A 39 -4.19 -3.31 -15.03
N LEU A 40 -4.54 -2.37 -15.91
CA LEU A 40 -4.25 -2.51 -17.35
C LEU A 40 -2.76 -2.52 -17.66
N ASP A 41 -1.98 -1.67 -17.01
CA ASP A 41 -0.53 -1.61 -17.17
C ASP A 41 0.13 -2.93 -16.75
N LEU A 42 -0.25 -3.48 -15.59
CA LEU A 42 0.26 -4.77 -15.13
C LEU A 42 -0.20 -5.96 -15.97
N GLN A 43 -1.39 -5.89 -16.58
CA GLN A 43 -1.82 -6.92 -17.53
C GLN A 43 -0.97 -6.89 -18.80
N ALA A 44 -0.62 -5.70 -19.28
CA ALA A 44 0.25 -5.53 -20.44
C ALA A 44 1.69 -5.97 -20.13
N ALA A 45 2.19 -5.65 -18.93
CA ALA A 45 3.53 -6.04 -18.49
C ALA A 45 3.64 -7.53 -18.12
N ASN A 46 2.59 -8.13 -17.55
CA ASN A 46 2.59 -9.50 -17.02
C ASN A 46 1.36 -10.32 -17.49
N PRO A 47 1.25 -10.63 -18.80
CA PRO A 47 0.10 -11.35 -19.34
C PRO A 47 -0.08 -12.75 -18.76
N ASP A 48 0.99 -13.40 -18.29
CA ASP A 48 0.94 -14.74 -17.68
C ASP A 48 0.25 -14.76 -16.31
N VAL A 49 0.41 -13.71 -15.51
CA VAL A 49 -0.23 -13.63 -14.18
C VAL A 49 -1.75 -13.49 -14.33
N VAL A 50 -2.20 -12.76 -15.35
CA VAL A 50 -3.61 -12.59 -15.68
C VAL A 50 -4.24 -13.92 -16.12
N LYS A 51 -3.53 -14.67 -16.97
CA LYS A 51 -3.99 -16.00 -17.41
C LYS A 51 -4.14 -16.96 -16.25
N LYS A 52 -3.24 -16.89 -15.26
CA LYS A 52 -3.35 -17.70 -14.04
C LYS A 52 -4.53 -17.28 -13.16
N LEU A 53 -4.77 -15.97 -13.00
CA LEU A 53 -5.93 -15.46 -12.25
C LEU A 53 -7.29 -15.83 -12.90
N ASP A 54 -7.37 -15.89 -14.22
CA ASP A 54 -8.57 -16.37 -14.94
C ASP A 54 -8.80 -17.90 -14.76
N VAL A 55 -7.75 -18.67 -14.46
CA VAL A 55 -7.78 -20.15 -14.37
C VAL A 55 -7.82 -20.64 -12.91
N GLU A 56 -7.28 -19.89 -11.95
CA GLU A 56 -7.17 -20.27 -10.53
C GLU A 56 -8.31 -19.72 -9.66
N ALA A 57 -9.56 -20.04 -10.02
CA ALA A 57 -10.64 -20.11 -9.03
C ALA A 57 -10.55 -21.43 -8.21
N THR A 58 -9.33 -21.87 -7.87
CA THR A 58 -9.08 -22.98 -6.93
C THR A 58 -7.96 -22.56 -5.97
N PRO A 59 -8.18 -22.66 -4.65
CA PRO A 59 -7.25 -22.09 -3.68
C PRO A 59 -6.05 -23.02 -3.51
N ALA A 60 -4.85 -22.52 -3.79
CA ALA A 60 -3.63 -23.11 -3.27
C ALA A 60 -2.74 -22.03 -2.61
N PRO A 61 -2.05 -22.39 -1.52
CA PRO A 61 -1.93 -21.52 -0.36
C PRO A 61 -0.65 -20.69 -0.36
N VAL A 62 -0.79 -19.48 0.22
CA VAL A 62 0.20 -18.78 1.06
C VAL A 62 1.63 -19.30 0.94
N GLU A 63 2.41 -18.73 0.00
CA GLU A 63 3.86 -18.72 0.19
C GLU A 63 4.15 -17.69 1.28
N LYS A 64 4.17 -18.21 2.50
CA LYS A 64 4.72 -17.55 3.67
C LYS A 64 6.12 -17.08 3.32
N ALA A 65 6.35 -15.78 3.40
CA ALA A 65 7.66 -15.28 3.84
C ALA A 65 8.06 -16.08 5.09
N PRO A 66 9.33 -16.51 5.21
CA PRO A 66 10.23 -15.68 6.01
C PRO A 66 11.73 -15.81 5.67
N VAL A 67 12.53 -14.95 6.34
CA VAL A 67 13.98 -15.08 6.64
C VAL A 67 14.95 -14.62 5.53
N ALA A 68 16.04 -13.88 5.77
CA ALA A 68 16.53 -13.03 6.86
C ALA A 68 17.85 -12.37 6.38
N GLU A 69 18.45 -11.61 7.30
CA GLU A 69 19.81 -11.04 7.37
C GLU A 69 20.00 -9.61 6.88
N LYS A 70 20.66 -8.71 7.60
CA LYS A 70 21.11 -8.61 9.01
C LYS A 70 21.73 -7.20 9.11
N LYS A 71 21.43 -6.47 10.18
CA LYS A 71 22.38 -5.73 11.05
C LYS A 71 21.72 -4.51 11.70
N GLU A 72 21.55 -4.68 13.01
CA GLU A 72 21.93 -3.74 14.08
C GLU A 72 21.34 -2.32 14.11
N ALA A 73 20.69 -2.05 15.24
CA ALA A 73 20.13 -0.78 15.67
C ALA A 73 21.20 0.33 15.86
N PRO A 74 20.82 1.60 16.11
CA PRO A 74 20.39 1.93 17.47
C PRO A 74 19.20 2.89 17.58
N LYS A 75 18.41 2.61 18.62
CA LYS A 75 17.69 3.55 19.50
C LYS A 75 17.73 5.03 19.10
N GLN A 76 16.58 5.57 18.74
CA GLN A 76 16.21 6.92 19.19
C GLN A 76 14.91 6.84 19.99
N GLN A 77 15.09 6.61 21.29
CA GLN A 77 14.11 6.98 22.31
C GLN A 77 13.78 8.47 22.11
N ARG A 78 12.60 8.76 21.53
CA ARG A 78 12.05 10.11 21.59
C ARG A 78 11.66 10.36 23.04
N LYS A 79 12.60 10.92 23.81
CA LYS A 79 12.35 11.42 25.16
C LYS A 79 11.16 12.39 25.10
N PRO A 80 10.22 12.35 26.05
CA PRO A 80 9.17 13.35 26.14
C PRO A 80 9.84 14.69 26.42
N ASN A 81 9.61 15.67 25.55
CA ASN A 81 10.11 17.04 25.67
C ASN A 81 9.59 17.66 26.97
N PRO A 82 10.41 17.85 28.03
CA PRO A 82 9.99 18.63 29.17
C PRO A 82 10.19 20.10 28.78
N ARG A 83 9.08 20.83 28.65
CA ARG A 83 9.06 22.28 28.53
C ARG A 83 10.01 22.92 29.56
N PRO A 84 11.00 23.73 29.17
CA PRO A 84 11.45 24.80 30.04
C PRO A 84 10.46 25.96 29.89
N ARG A 85 9.60 26.15 30.90
CA ARG A 85 8.96 27.45 31.17
C ARG A 85 10.09 28.46 31.32
N LYS A 86 10.34 29.27 30.28
CA LYS A 86 11.17 30.46 30.42
C LYS A 86 10.28 31.55 31.01
N THR A 87 10.35 31.67 32.32
CA THR A 87 10.01 32.86 33.09
C THR A 87 10.63 34.07 32.39
N ALA A 88 9.81 34.86 31.70
CA ALA A 88 10.12 36.23 31.35
C ALA A 88 9.77 37.08 32.58
N GLU A 89 10.67 37.06 33.57
CA GLU A 89 10.78 38.09 34.58
C GLU A 89 11.73 39.17 34.06
N LYS A 90 11.41 40.42 34.40
CA LYS A 90 11.94 41.72 33.92
C LYS A 90 11.07 42.31 32.81
N LYS A 91 10.56 43.52 32.91
CA LYS A 91 10.68 44.62 33.90
C LYS A 91 9.71 45.67 33.36
N ASN A 92 8.84 46.22 34.20
CA ASN A 92 8.39 47.61 34.07
C ASN A 92 7.94 48.05 35.46
N ARG A 93 8.94 48.51 36.22
CA ARG A 93 8.78 49.44 37.34
C ARG A 93 9.58 50.65 36.92
N THR A 94 8.90 51.69 36.47
CA THR A 94 9.11 53.12 36.80
C THR A 94 7.83 53.81 36.39
#